data_AF-A0A3M1LR97-F1
#
_entry.id   AF-A0A3M1LR97-F1
#
_cell.length_a   1.000
_cell.length_b   1.000
_cell.length_c   1.000
_cell.angle_alpha   90.00
_cell.angle_beta   90.00
_cell.angle_gamma   90.00
#
_symmetry.space_group_name_H-M   'P 1'
#
loop_
_entity.id
_entity.type
_entity.pdbx_description
1 polymer ?
#
loop_
_entity_poly.entity_id
_entity_poly.type
_entity_poly.pdbx_seq_one_letter_code
_entity_poly.pdbx_strand_id
1 'polypeptide(L)'
;MQHVLVLSGNPERAMAAFGDELDTQPHPIEEFAIAKPASVLALLRSLRGTNVVIVIKDMRYQRFRTIWKLYSAIAGLRTLMFVDEQGRCDRFSWVKLFAIELPLLMLEVVVSLAGVVVGWIRLRFYRAQCR
;
A
#
# COMPACT_ATOMS: atom_id res chain seq x y z
N MET A 1 19.15 13.04 2.06
CA MET A 1 19.23 11.72 1.40
C MET A 1 17.83 11.17 1.30
N GLN A 2 17.31 11.09 0.08
CA GLN A 2 16.04 10.42 -0.20
C GLN A 2 16.36 8.94 -0.44
N HIS A 3 15.43 8.01 -0.27
CA HIS A 3 15.62 6.59 -0.60
C HIS A 3 14.51 6.13 -1.55
N VAL A 4 14.90 5.61 -2.70
CA VAL A 4 13.97 5.09 -3.71
C VAL A 4 13.73 3.60 -3.50
N LEU A 5 12.47 3.26 -3.19
CA LEU A 5 11.96 1.89 -3.15
C LEU A 5 11.18 1.63 -4.42
N VAL A 6 11.57 0.62 -5.20
CA VAL A 6 10.88 0.28 -6.44
C VAL A 6 10.00 -0.94 -6.18
N LEU A 7 8.68 -0.75 -6.22
CA LEU A 7 7.71 -1.85 -6.00
C LEU A 7 7.40 -2.60 -7.29
N SER A 8 7.22 -1.88 -8.40
CA SER A 8 6.84 -2.43 -9.71
C SER A 8 7.02 -1.32 -10.75
N GLY A 9 7.63 -1.61 -11.89
CA GLY A 9 7.87 -0.63 -12.96
C GLY A 9 9.33 -0.22 -13.13
N ASN A 10 9.57 0.65 -14.10
CA ASN A 10 10.90 1.15 -14.43
C ASN A 10 11.21 2.43 -13.60
N PRO A 11 12.18 2.38 -12.67
CA PRO A 11 12.54 3.53 -11.84
C PRO A 11 13.02 4.73 -12.65
N GLU A 12 13.76 4.50 -13.74
CA GLU A 12 14.30 5.57 -14.58
C GLU A 12 13.19 6.37 -15.25
N ARG A 13 12.11 5.71 -15.68
CA ARG A 13 10.95 6.38 -16.28
C ARG A 13 10.17 7.21 -15.27
N ALA A 14 9.94 6.66 -14.09
CA ALA A 14 9.25 7.39 -13.02
C ALA A 14 10.10 8.58 -12.52
N MET A 15 11.42 8.42 -12.44
CA MET A 15 12.35 9.50 -12.08
C MET A 15 12.40 10.59 -13.15
N ALA A 16 12.47 10.21 -14.43
CA ALA A 16 12.43 11.16 -15.55
C ALA A 16 11.10 11.94 -15.60
N ALA A 17 9.98 11.29 -15.27
CA ALA A 17 8.68 11.94 -15.20
C ALA A 17 8.50 12.83 -13.96
N PHE A 18 9.25 12.57 -12.89
CA PHE A 18 9.20 13.34 -11.63
C PHE A 18 10.07 14.60 -11.66
N GLY A 19 11.16 14.60 -12.44
CA GLY A 19 11.97 15.80 -12.73
C GLY A 19 12.92 16.23 -11.61
N ASP A 20 13.19 15.37 -10.62
CA ASP A 20 14.09 15.67 -9.50
C ASP A 20 15.15 14.56 -9.37
N GLU A 21 16.41 14.94 -9.12
CA GLU A 21 17.53 14.02 -8.88
C GLU A 21 17.34 13.31 -7.54
N LEU A 22 16.55 12.23 -7.57
CA LEU A 22 16.44 11.27 -6.50
C LEU A 22 17.76 10.49 -6.41
N ASP A 23 18.70 11.04 -5.66
CA ASP A 23 19.97 10.40 -5.34
C ASP A 23 19.70 9.22 -4.40
N THR A 24 19.51 8.02 -4.96
CA THR A 24 19.65 6.77 -4.21
C THR A 24 19.52 5.51 -5.04
N GLN A 25 20.37 4.55 -4.71
CA GLN A 25 20.35 3.18 -5.18
C GLN A 25 18.94 2.57 -5.06
N PRO A 26 18.28 2.23 -6.19
CA PRO A 26 16.96 1.64 -6.19
C PRO A 26 16.99 0.31 -5.46
N HIS A 27 16.22 0.21 -4.37
CA HIS A 27 16.03 -1.06 -3.70
C HIS A 27 14.77 -1.72 -4.28
N PRO A 28 14.90 -2.80 -5.07
CA PRO A 28 13.75 -3.54 -5.56
C PRO A 28 13.08 -4.22 -4.36
N ILE A 29 11.80 -3.92 -4.16
CA ILE A 29 10.95 -4.63 -3.22
C ILE A 29 9.96 -5.45 -4.03
N GLU A 30 9.91 -6.75 -3.77
CA GLU A 30 8.91 -7.62 -4.39
C GLU A 30 7.49 -7.12 -4.10
N GLU A 31 6.63 -7.11 -5.12
CA GLU A 31 5.25 -6.63 -5.04
C GLU A 31 4.41 -7.39 -3.97
N PHE A 32 4.83 -8.62 -3.64
CA PHE A 32 4.23 -9.46 -2.61
C PHE A 32 4.86 -9.29 -1.21
N ALA A 33 5.84 -8.41 -1.03
CA ALA A 33 6.46 -8.17 0.28
C ALA A 33 5.44 -7.72 1.33
N ILE A 34 4.29 -7.17 0.91
CA ILE A 34 3.15 -6.84 1.77
C ILE A 34 2.65 -8.04 2.59
N ALA A 35 2.76 -9.25 2.04
CA ALA A 35 2.40 -10.50 2.72
C ALA A 35 3.37 -10.86 3.87
N LYS A 36 4.53 -10.19 3.95
CA LYS A 36 5.54 -10.35 5.01
C LYS A 36 5.66 -9.04 5.81
N PRO A 37 4.72 -8.76 6.72
CA PRO A 37 4.69 -7.50 7.47
C PRO A 37 5.98 -7.27 8.26
N ALA A 38 6.54 -8.30 8.89
CA ALA A 38 7.75 -8.16 9.72
C ALA A 38 8.97 -7.66 8.93
N SER A 39 9.22 -8.18 7.73
CA SER A 39 10.34 -7.76 6.89
C SER A 39 10.14 -6.36 6.33
N VAL A 40 8.91 -6.03 5.92
CA VAL A 40 8.58 -4.69 5.42
C VAL A 40 8.71 -3.65 6.53
N LEU A 41 8.20 -3.95 7.74
CA LEU A 41 8.37 -3.04 8.88
C LEU A 41 9.84 -2.90 9.28
N ALA A 42 10.63 -3.96 9.25
CA ALA A 42 12.06 -3.88 9.55
C ALA A 42 12.79 -2.96 8.57
N LEU A 43 12.49 -3.09 7.27
CA LEU A 43 13.04 -2.26 6.21
C LEU A 43 12.56 -0.80 6.29
N LEU A 44 11.28 -0.58 6.59
CA LEU A 44 10.76 0.78 6.78
C LEU A 44 11.31 1.44 8.05
N ARG A 45 11.57 0.66 9.11
CA ARG A 45 12.20 1.15 10.34
C ARG A 45 13.68 1.47 10.16
N SER A 46 14.41 0.72 9.33
CA SER A 46 15.80 1.07 9.02
C SER A 46 15.91 2.37 8.22
N LEU A 47 14.87 2.71 7.46
CA LEU A 47 14.74 3.96 6.70
C LEU A 47 14.09 5.10 7.50
N ARG A 48 13.95 4.95 8.82
CA ARG A 48 13.26 5.94 9.65
C ARG A 48 14.06 7.25 9.70
N GLY A 49 13.45 8.35 9.28
CA GLY A 49 14.06 9.69 9.27
C GLY A 49 14.54 10.15 7.90
N THR A 50 14.44 9.31 6.86
CA THR A 50 14.68 9.70 5.46
C THR A 50 13.37 9.87 4.68
N ASN A 51 13.43 10.62 3.58
CA ASN A 51 12.31 10.73 2.66
C ASN A 51 12.28 9.48 1.78
N VAL A 52 11.23 8.68 1.92
CA VAL A 52 11.09 7.43 1.16
C VAL A 52 10.19 7.68 -0.04
N VAL A 53 10.71 7.46 -1.23
CA VAL A 53 9.97 7.54 -2.49
C VAL A 53 9.72 6.14 -3.01
N ILE A 54 8.44 5.81 -3.18
CA ILE A 54 8.01 4.53 -3.69
C ILE A 54 7.63 4.70 -5.16
N VAL A 55 8.36 4.02 -6.03
CA VAL A 55 8.10 4.00 -7.47
C VAL A 55 7.21 2.83 -7.83
N ILE A 56 6.18 3.12 -8.62
CA ILE A 56 5.10 2.19 -8.98
C ILE A 56 4.73 2.38 -10.45
N LYS A 57 4.28 1.31 -11.12
CA LYS A 57 3.99 1.30 -12.54
C LYS A 57 2.74 2.10 -12.93
N ASP A 58 1.67 1.98 -12.14
CA ASP A 58 0.46 2.79 -12.27
C ASP A 58 -0.24 2.88 -10.91
N MET A 59 -0.55 4.10 -10.47
CA MET A 59 -1.25 4.36 -9.20
C MET A 59 -2.61 3.68 -9.10
N ARG A 60 -3.30 3.44 -10.22
CA ARG A 60 -4.68 2.93 -10.24
C ARG A 60 -4.78 1.44 -9.90
N TYR A 61 -3.73 0.66 -10.16
CA TYR A 61 -3.75 -0.78 -9.95
C TYR A 61 -3.23 -1.20 -8.57
N GLN A 62 -2.70 -0.26 -7.79
CA GLN A 62 -2.05 -0.60 -6.54
C GLN A 62 -3.03 -0.61 -5.36
N ARG A 63 -3.84 -1.68 -5.32
CA ARG A 63 -4.83 -1.92 -4.24
C ARG A 63 -4.19 -1.96 -2.84
N PHE A 64 -2.91 -2.31 -2.77
CA PHE A 64 -2.18 -2.40 -1.50
C PHE A 64 -1.58 -1.08 -1.02
N ARG A 65 -1.90 0.04 -1.67
CA ARG A 65 -1.36 1.35 -1.33
C ARG A 65 -1.72 1.79 0.09
N THR A 66 -2.95 1.54 0.53
CA THR A 66 -3.39 1.82 1.91
C THR A 66 -2.60 1.00 2.92
N ILE A 67 -2.24 -0.25 2.58
CA ILE A 67 -1.43 -1.12 3.44
C ILE A 67 0.01 -0.58 3.55
N TRP A 68 0.61 -0.14 2.44
CA TRP A 68 1.94 0.48 2.47
C TRP A 68 1.96 1.74 3.33
N LYS A 69 0.97 2.62 3.17
CA LYS A 69 0.81 3.80 4.01
C LYS A 69 0.65 3.44 5.49
N LEU A 70 -0.11 2.38 5.79
CA LEU A 70 -0.29 1.86 7.13
C LEU A 70 1.03 1.33 7.71
N TYR A 71 1.80 0.55 6.96
CA TYR A 71 3.11 0.07 7.39
C TYR A 71 4.09 1.22 7.61
N SER A 72 4.10 2.23 6.75
CA SER A 72 4.91 3.43 6.94
C SER A 72 4.49 4.20 8.20
N ALA A 73 3.19 4.30 8.46
CA ALA A 73 2.67 4.89 9.69
C ALA A 73 3.13 4.10 10.94
N ILE A 74 3.02 2.78 10.93
CA ILE A 74 3.45 1.91 12.05
C ILE A 74 4.98 1.95 12.22
N ALA A 75 5.74 2.05 11.14
CA ALA A 75 7.19 2.22 11.16
C ALA A 75 7.62 3.62 11.65
N GLY A 76 6.69 4.58 11.74
CA GLY A 76 6.95 5.94 12.19
C GLY A 76 7.62 6.82 11.13
N LEU A 77 7.43 6.50 9.85
CA LEU A 77 7.86 7.34 8.72
C LEU A 77 6.90 8.52 8.56
N ARG A 78 7.44 9.74 8.54
CA ARG A 78 6.63 10.97 8.38
C ARG A 78 6.45 11.37 6.92
N THR A 79 7.42 11.05 6.06
CA THR A 79 7.49 11.53 4.67
C THR A 79 7.62 10.33 3.73
N LEU A 80 6.50 9.97 3.12
CA LEU A 80 6.40 8.91 2.11
C LEU A 80 5.74 9.49 0.87
N MET A 81 6.28 9.18 -0.31
CA MET A 81 5.77 9.68 -1.57
C MET A 81 5.64 8.55 -2.57
N PHE A 82 4.50 8.44 -3.25
CA PHE A 82 4.32 7.51 -4.35
C PHE A 82 4.50 8.25 -5.66
N VAL A 83 5.28 7.69 -6.58
CA VAL A 83 5.53 8.23 -7.91
C VAL A 83 5.24 7.17 -8.95
N ASP A 84 4.42 7.55 -9.92
CA ASP A 84 3.99 6.72 -11.05
C ASP A 84 4.91 6.97 -12.27
N GLU A 85 5.06 5.99 -13.16
CA GLU A 85 5.71 6.17 -14.48
C GLU A 85 5.06 7.28 -15.31
N GLN A 86 3.78 7.59 -15.04
CA GLN A 86 3.05 8.69 -15.67
C GLN A 86 3.35 10.07 -15.07
N GLY A 87 4.30 10.20 -14.14
CA GLY A 87 4.65 11.46 -13.48
C GLY A 87 3.63 11.94 -12.44
N ARG A 88 2.59 11.14 -12.20
CA ARG A 88 1.65 11.41 -11.11
C ARG A 88 2.38 11.16 -9.80
N CYS A 89 2.18 12.06 -8.85
CA CYS A 89 2.71 11.91 -7.50
C CYS A 89 1.60 11.99 -6.46
N ASP A 90 1.72 11.19 -5.40
CA ASP A 90 0.79 11.26 -4.30
C ASP A 90 1.53 11.14 -2.97
N ARG A 91 1.45 12.22 -2.18
CA ARG A 91 2.14 12.36 -0.91
C ARG A 91 1.32 11.72 0.20
N PHE A 92 2.01 11.04 1.08
CA PHE A 92 1.39 10.48 2.27
C PHE A 92 0.90 11.58 3.20
N SER A 93 -0.37 11.46 3.62
CA SER A 93 -0.98 12.32 4.62
C SER A 93 -1.62 11.46 5.70
N TRP A 94 -1.19 11.68 6.94
CA TRP A 94 -1.72 11.00 8.12
C TRP A 94 -3.23 11.20 8.28
N VAL A 95 -3.69 12.43 8.02
CA VAL A 95 -5.11 12.79 8.13
C VAL A 95 -5.93 11.99 7.12
N LYS A 96 -5.46 11.92 5.87
CA LYS A 96 -6.15 11.17 4.81
C LYS A 96 -6.19 9.66 5.10
N LEU A 97 -5.10 9.11 5.64
CA LEU A 97 -5.04 7.70 6.00
C LEU A 97 -6.04 7.36 7.11
N PHE A 98 -5.99 8.05 8.24
CA PHE A 98 -6.82 7.71 9.40
C PHE A 98 -8.28 8.16 9.28
N ALA A 99 -8.57 9.27 8.58
CA ALA A 99 -9.93 9.80 8.49
C ALA A 99 -10.75 9.22 7.33
N ILE A 100 -10.11 8.76 6.25
CA ILE A 100 -10.80 8.34 5.02
C ILE A 100 -10.44 6.91 4.65
N GLU A 101 -9.16 6.62 4.47
CA GLU A 101 -8.73 5.32 3.92
C GLU A 101 -8.96 4.17 4.90
N LEU A 102 -8.67 4.36 6.19
CA LEU A 102 -8.81 3.32 7.22
C LEU A 102 -10.28 3.01 7.55
N PRO A 103 -11.19 4.01 7.71
CA PRO A 103 -12.61 3.74 7.90
C PRO A 103 -13.26 3.06 6.68
N LEU A 104 -12.87 3.46 5.47
CA LEU A 104 -13.37 2.83 4.24
C LEU A 104 -12.96 1.36 4.18
N LEU A 105 -11.69 1.06 4.50
CA LEU A 105 -11.19 -0.32 4.58
C LEU A 105 -11.96 -1.14 5.63
N MET A 106 -12.20 -0.58 6.81
CA MET A 106 -12.99 -1.24 7.86
C MET A 106 -14.42 -1.53 7.40
N LEU A 107 -15.05 -0.59 6.68
CA LEU A 107 -16.37 -0.77 6.13
C LEU A 107 -16.40 -1.89 5.08
N GLU A 108 -15.42 -1.95 4.18
CA GLU A 108 -15.28 -3.06 3.22
C GLU A 108 -15.13 -4.41 3.93
N VAL A 109 -14.34 -4.47 5.02
CA VAL A 109 -14.18 -5.69 5.83
C VAL A 109 -15.50 -6.11 6.47
N VAL A 110 -16.23 -5.17 7.08
CA VAL A 110 -17.52 -5.45 7.72
C VAL A 110 -18.55 -5.94 6.70
N VAL A 111 -18.66 -5.29 5.55
CA VAL A 111 -19.57 -5.68 4.47
C VAL A 111 -19.19 -7.06 3.91
N SER A 112 -17.90 -7.32 3.71
CA SER A 112 -17.42 -8.62 3.23
C SER A 112 -17.73 -9.74 4.22
N LEU A 113 -17.50 -9.50 5.52
CA LEU A 113 -17.81 -10.46 6.58
C LEU A 113 -19.31 -10.73 6.67
N ALA A 114 -20.13 -9.68 6.61
CA ALA A 114 -21.59 -9.81 6.59
C ALA A 114 -22.06 -10.66 5.39
N GLY A 115 -21.50 -10.42 4.21
CA GLY A 115 -21.77 -11.23 3.01
C GLY A 115 -21.42 -12.71 3.21
N VAL A 116 -20.27 -13.03 3.80
CA VAL A 116 -19.86 -14.40 4.12
C VAL A 116 -20.81 -15.04 5.13
N VAL A 117 -21.19 -14.34 6.20
CA VAL A 117 -22.10 -14.85 7.23
C VAL A 117 -23.50 -15.11 6.64
N VAL A 118 -24.05 -14.17 5.88
CA VAL A 118 -25.35 -14.33 5.21
C VAL A 118 -25.30 -15.49 4.21
N GLY A 119 -24.23 -15.57 3.40
CA GLY A 119 -24.01 -16.68 2.48
C GLY A 119 -23.96 -18.02 3.20
N TRP A 120 -23.25 -18.09 4.33
CA TRP A 120 -23.14 -19.30 5.16
C TRP A 120 -24.49 -19.74 5.74
N ILE A 121 -25.27 -18.80 6.28
CA ILE A 121 -26.61 -19.07 6.82
C ILE A 121 -27.51 -19.61 5.70
N ARG A 122 -27.50 -18.97 4.53
CA ARG A 122 -28.33 -19.38 3.38
C ARG A 122 -27.96 -20.78 2.89
N LEU A 123 -26.66 -21.08 2.77
CA LEU A 123 -26.15 -22.40 2.44
C LEU A 123 -26.60 -23.47 3.44
N ARG A 124 -26.58 -23.14 4.73
CA ARG A 124 -27.03 -24.06 5.78
C ARG A 124 -28.52 -24.35 5.69
N PHE A 125 -29.33 -23.34 5.35
CA PHE A 125 -30.77 -23.48 5.17
C PHE A 125 -31.12 -24.36 3.96
N TYR A 126 -30.48 -24.12 2.81
CA TYR A 126 -30.68 -24.97 1.62
C TYR A 126 -30.24 -26.42 1.86
N ARG A 127 -29.13 -26.64 2.58
CA ARG A 127 -28.67 -27.99 2.92
C ARG A 127 -29.64 -28.71 3.87
N ALA A 128 -30.41 -27.99 4.68
CA ALA A 128 -31.42 -28.56 5.57
C ALA A 128 -32.74 -28.90 4.85
N GLN A 129 -33.07 -28.24 3.73
CA GLN A 129 -34.26 -28.54 2.91
C GLN A 129 -34.08 -29.71 1.93
N CYS A 130 -32.84 -30.12 1.63
CA CYS A 130 -32.54 -31.27 0.76
C CYS A 130 -32.40 -32.61 1.53
N ARG A 131 -32.82 -32.66 2.79
CA ARG A 131 -32.90 -33.88 3.62
C ARG A 131 -34.36 -34.18 3.92
#